data_AF-A0A0M8X9U4-F1
#
_entry.id   AF-A0A0M8X9U4-F1
#
_cell.length_a   1.000
_cell.length_b   1.000
_cell.length_c   1.000
_cell.angle_alpha   90.00
_cell.angle_beta   90.00
_cell.angle_gamma   90.00
#
_symmetry.space_group_name_H-M   'P 1'
#
loop_
_entity.id
_entity.type
_entity.pdbx_description
1 polymer ?
#
loop_
_entity_poly.entity_id
_entity_poly.type
_entity_poly.pdbx_seq_one_letter_code
_entity_poly.pdbx_strand_id
1 'polypeptide(L)'
;MRTIEEMAQVSGTAWALGISAATRALMSEGQAADDLHQEAIEQLDTAQARMDGARARLRYGEWLRREQRRTEARSPLSEAHEMLGEAGAEAFAERA
;
A
#
# COMPACT_ATOMS: atom_id res chain seq x y z
N MET A 1 -27.82 -7.57 -12.72
CA MET A 1 -26.48 -7.99 -13.18
C MET A 1 -25.65 -6.72 -13.33
N ARG A 2 -24.78 -6.40 -12.36
CA ARG A 2 -23.92 -5.20 -12.39
C ARG A 2 -22.71 -5.47 -13.28
N THR A 3 -22.41 -4.58 -14.21
CA THR A 3 -21.26 -4.70 -15.13
C THR A 3 -19.98 -4.18 -14.46
N ILE A 4 -18.85 -4.81 -14.80
CA ILE A 4 -17.50 -4.47 -14.30
C ILE A 4 -17.13 -3.00 -14.58
N GLU A 5 -17.71 -2.40 -15.61
CA GLU A 5 -17.54 -0.99 -15.98
C GLU A 5 -18.07 0.00 -14.93
N GLU A 6 -19.19 -0.29 -14.27
CA GLU A 6 -19.70 0.55 -13.17
C GLU A 6 -18.86 0.38 -11.90
N MET A 7 -18.29 -0.81 -11.66
CA MET A 7 -17.33 -0.99 -10.57
C MET A 7 -16.01 -0.27 -10.86
N ALA A 8 -15.54 -0.28 -12.10
CA ALA A 8 -14.33 0.44 -12.50
C ALA A 8 -14.45 1.96 -12.34
N GLN A 9 -15.65 2.54 -12.53
CA GLN A 9 -15.89 3.97 -12.31
C GLN A 9 -16.00 4.35 -10.81
N VAL A 10 -16.52 3.47 -9.95
CA VAL A 10 -16.56 3.72 -8.50
C VAL A 10 -15.20 3.41 -7.84
N SER A 11 -14.43 2.44 -8.35
CA SER A 11 -13.13 2.02 -7.83
C SER A 11 -11.92 2.81 -8.36
N GLY A 12 -12.00 3.38 -9.58
CA GLY A 12 -10.90 4.14 -10.17
C GLY A 12 -10.52 5.38 -9.37
N THR A 13 -11.48 6.00 -8.68
CA THR A 13 -11.22 7.15 -7.80
C THR A 13 -10.47 6.76 -6.54
N ALA A 14 -10.89 5.69 -5.84
CA ALA A 14 -10.16 5.18 -4.68
C ALA A 14 -8.74 4.77 -5.08
N TRP A 15 -8.58 4.10 -6.23
CA TRP A 15 -7.25 3.77 -6.75
C TRP A 15 -6.40 5.02 -6.98
N ALA A 16 -6.93 6.04 -7.66
CA ALA A 16 -6.21 7.29 -7.93
C ALA A 16 -5.84 8.05 -6.65
N LEU A 17 -6.74 8.09 -5.65
CA LEU A 17 -6.48 8.66 -4.33
C LEU A 17 -5.35 7.90 -3.63
N GLY A 18 -5.39 6.57 -3.66
CA GLY A 18 -4.35 5.72 -3.07
C GLY A 18 -2.98 5.91 -3.71
N ILE A 19 -2.91 6.02 -5.04
CA ILE A 19 -1.66 6.33 -5.77
C ILE A 19 -1.15 7.75 -5.43
N SER A 20 -2.05 8.73 -5.35
CA SER A 20 -1.72 10.11 -4.96
C SER A 20 -1.16 10.17 -3.54
N ALA A 21 -1.83 9.54 -2.57
CA ALA A 21 -1.39 9.45 -1.18
C ALA A 21 -0.02 8.75 -1.08
N ALA A 22 0.17 7.62 -1.78
CA ALA A 22 1.45 6.91 -1.80
C ALA A 22 2.60 7.79 -2.35
N THR A 23 2.32 8.59 -3.38
CA THR A 23 3.32 9.51 -3.96
C THR A 23 3.66 10.63 -2.99
N ARG A 24 2.66 11.20 -2.31
CA ARG A 24 2.86 12.27 -1.30
C ARG A 24 3.58 11.75 -0.05
N ALA A 25 3.31 10.52 0.37
CA ALA A 25 3.99 9.89 1.50
C ALA A 25 5.51 9.83 1.29
N LEU A 26 5.96 9.51 0.08
CA LEU A 26 7.39 9.48 -0.28
C LEU A 26 8.09 10.84 -0.21
N MET A 27 7.32 11.93 -0.23
CA MET A 27 7.84 13.31 -0.18
C MET A 27 7.60 13.95 1.19
N SER A 28 7.03 13.21 2.14
CA SER A 28 6.66 13.70 3.47
C SER A 28 7.53 13.02 4.54
N GLU A 29 7.50 13.57 5.76
CA GLU A 29 8.22 13.04 6.91
C GLU A 29 7.32 13.04 8.16
N GLY A 30 7.73 12.31 9.20
CA GLY A 30 7.03 12.25 10.48
C GLY A 30 5.56 11.82 10.36
N GLN A 31 4.68 12.43 11.14
CA GLN A 31 3.26 12.05 11.21
C GLN A 31 2.54 12.18 9.86
N ALA A 32 2.89 13.20 9.05
CA ALA A 32 2.26 13.38 7.75
C ALA A 32 2.58 12.22 6.78
N ALA A 33 3.81 11.70 6.82
CA ALA A 33 4.16 10.52 6.03
C ALA A 33 3.42 9.27 6.52
N ASP A 34 3.27 9.11 7.83
CA ASP A 34 2.52 8.02 8.45
C ASP A 34 1.06 8.00 7.96
N ASP A 35 0.36 9.12 8.14
CA ASP A 35 -1.04 9.28 7.76
C ASP A 35 -1.26 9.01 6.26
N LEU A 36 -0.36 9.53 5.40
CA LEU A 36 -0.44 9.33 3.95
C LEU A 36 -0.15 7.88 3.54
N HIS A 37 0.74 7.17 4.27
CA HIS A 37 0.97 5.75 4.02
C HIS A 37 -0.25 4.91 4.38
N GLN A 38 -0.90 5.20 5.51
CA GLN A 38 -2.12 4.52 5.93
C GLN A 38 -3.27 4.81 4.95
N GLU A 39 -3.47 6.08 4.57
CA GLU A 39 -4.48 6.49 3.58
C GLU A 39 -4.25 5.77 2.24
N ALA A 40 -3.01 5.68 1.78
CA ALA A 40 -2.68 4.96 0.55
C ALA A 40 -3.11 3.49 0.62
N ILE A 41 -2.85 2.81 1.74
CA ILE A 41 -3.23 1.40 1.94
C ILE A 41 -4.75 1.26 1.93
N GLU A 42 -5.46 2.06 2.72
CA GLU A 42 -6.93 2.00 2.82
C GLU A 42 -7.62 2.24 1.47
N GLN A 43 -7.15 3.22 0.71
CA GLN A 43 -7.72 3.56 -0.59
C GLN A 43 -7.45 2.47 -1.64
N LEU A 44 -6.26 1.86 -1.63
CA LEU A 44 -5.91 0.78 -2.55
C LEU A 44 -6.62 -0.52 -2.21
N ASP A 45 -6.87 -0.79 -0.93
CA ASP A 45 -7.69 -1.92 -0.49
C ASP A 45 -9.16 -1.71 -0.88
N THR A 46 -9.69 -0.50 -0.69
CA THR A 46 -11.04 -0.11 -1.13
C THR A 46 -11.21 -0.29 -2.63
N ALA A 47 -10.17 0.04 -3.40
CA ALA A 47 -10.15 -0.15 -4.85
C ALA A 47 -9.93 -1.62 -5.28
N GLN A 48 -9.69 -2.55 -4.34
CA GLN A 48 -9.31 -3.94 -4.61
C GLN A 48 -8.04 -4.06 -5.48
N ALA A 49 -7.18 -3.04 -5.45
CA ALA A 49 -5.95 -2.98 -6.22
C ALA A 49 -4.82 -3.74 -5.51
N ARG A 50 -4.97 -5.06 -5.40
CA ARG A 50 -4.14 -5.95 -4.56
C ARG A 50 -2.62 -5.71 -4.71
N MET A 51 -2.13 -5.59 -5.94
CA MET A 51 -0.70 -5.37 -6.21
C MET A 51 -0.22 -3.97 -5.84
N ASP A 52 -1.05 -2.93 -6.00
CA ASP A 52 -0.71 -1.59 -5.53
C ASP A 52 -0.75 -1.53 -4.00
N GLY A 53 -1.75 -2.14 -3.36
CA GLY A 53 -1.88 -2.23 -1.90
C GLY A 53 -0.71 -2.96 -1.25
N ALA A 54 -0.24 -4.07 -1.84
CA ALA A 54 0.93 -4.79 -1.35
C ALA A 54 2.21 -3.93 -1.45
N ARG A 55 2.39 -3.20 -2.56
CA ARG A 55 3.52 -2.27 -2.71
C ARG A 55 3.45 -1.08 -1.75
N ALA A 56 2.25 -0.59 -1.43
CA ALA A 56 2.05 0.48 -0.45
C ALA A 56 2.45 0.01 0.96
N ARG A 57 2.03 -1.19 1.36
CA ARG A 57 2.43 -1.84 2.62
C ARG A 57 3.94 -2.05 2.73
N LEU A 58 4.59 -2.53 1.66
CA LEU A 58 6.06 -2.67 1.63
C LEU A 58 6.74 -1.32 1.88
N ARG A 59 6.34 -0.27 1.15
CA ARG A 59 6.91 1.07 1.32
C ARG A 59 6.70 1.63 2.72
N TYR A 60 5.51 1.43 3.29
CA TYR A 60 5.19 1.88 4.63
C TYR A 60 6.05 1.18 5.69
N GLY A 61 6.18 -0.14 5.59
CA GLY A 61 7.04 -0.92 6.47
C GLY A 61 8.52 -0.54 6.35
N GLU A 62 9.02 -0.27 5.14
CA GLU A 62 10.38 0.25 4.93
C GLU A 62 10.56 1.63 5.57
N TRP A 63 9.57 2.52 5.44
CA TRP A 63 9.59 3.84 6.07
C TRP A 63 9.58 3.73 7.61
N LEU A 64 8.72 2.89 8.19
CA LEU A 64 8.69 2.63 9.64
C LEU A 64 10.04 2.10 10.16
N ARG A 65 10.73 1.25 9.39
CA ARG A 65 12.10 0.82 9.72
C ARG A 65 13.09 1.99 9.75
N ARG A 66 12.97 2.95 8.80
CA ARG A 66 13.81 4.17 8.77
C ARG A 66 13.52 5.08 9.97
N GLU A 67 12.26 5.18 10.39
CA GLU A 67 11.83 5.92 11.60
C GLU A 67 12.12 5.17 12.91
N GLN A 68 12.87 4.06 12.88
CA GLN A 68 13.19 3.22 14.04
C GLN A 68 11.97 2.56 14.72
N ARG A 69 10.81 2.53 14.05
CA ARG A 69 9.55 1.92 14.50
C ARG A 69 9.43 0.45 14.07
N ARG A 70 10.41 -0.37 14.44
CA ARG A 70 10.55 -1.77 13.96
C ARG A 70 9.37 -2.67 14.31
N THR A 71 8.78 -2.49 15.49
CA THR A 71 7.62 -3.29 15.93
C THR A 71 6.41 -3.04 15.05
N GLU A 72 6.15 -1.77 14.72
CA GLU A 72 5.04 -1.38 13.86
C GLU A 72 5.28 -1.79 12.41
N ALA A 73 6.54 -1.77 11.94
CA ALA A 73 6.90 -2.21 10.59
C ALA A 73 6.58 -3.69 10.33
N ARG A 74 6.48 -4.53 11.37
CA ARG A 74 6.35 -5.99 11.20
C ARG A 74 5.05 -6.39 10.49
N SER A 75 3.92 -5.79 10.86
CA SER A 75 2.62 -6.11 10.25
C SER A 75 2.59 -5.79 8.75
N PRO A 76 2.83 -4.54 8.31
CA PRO A 76 2.74 -4.20 6.89
C PRO A 76 3.76 -4.96 6.04
N LEU A 77 4.95 -5.27 6.57
CA LEU A 77 5.94 -6.07 5.84
C LEU A 77 5.52 -7.54 5.70
N SER A 78 4.96 -8.14 6.76
CA SER A 78 4.47 -9.51 6.69
C SER A 78 3.33 -9.64 5.69
N GLU A 79 2.37 -8.71 5.74
CA GLU A 79 1.25 -8.67 4.79
C GLU A 79 1.73 -8.44 3.35
N ALA A 80 2.68 -7.53 3.14
CA ALA A 80 3.25 -7.31 1.82
C ALA A 80 3.95 -8.56 1.29
N HIS A 81 4.72 -9.26 2.13
CA HIS A 81 5.41 -10.49 1.77
C HIS A 81 4.44 -11.59 1.33
N GLU A 82 3.38 -11.81 2.10
CA GLU A 82 2.32 -12.78 1.77
C GLU A 82 1.67 -12.44 0.42
N MET A 83 1.20 -11.21 0.26
CA MET A 83 0.51 -10.77 -0.95
C MET A 83 1.41 -10.80 -2.21
N LEU A 84 2.70 -10.50 -2.07
CA LEU A 84 3.66 -10.49 -3.18
C LEU A 84 4.18 -11.90 -3.52
N GLY A 85 4.38 -12.73 -2.49
CA GLY A 85 4.77 -14.14 -2.65
C GLY A 85 3.71 -14.94 -3.38
N GLU A 86 2.43 -14.75 -3.04
CA GLU A 86 1.29 -15.35 -3.77
C GLU A 86 1.24 -14.94 -5.26
N ALA A 87 1.77 -13.77 -5.59
CA ALA A 87 1.82 -13.25 -6.96
C ALA A 87 3.08 -13.67 -7.76
N GLY A 88 4.00 -14.44 -7.15
CA GLY A 88 5.28 -14.82 -7.77
C GLY A 88 6.27 -13.64 -7.92
N ALA A 89 6.09 -12.56 -7.16
CA ALA A 89 6.92 -11.36 -7.18
C ALA A 89 8.06 -11.46 -6.15
N GLU A 90 8.82 -12.56 -6.18
CA GLU A 90 9.82 -12.92 -5.15
C GLU A 90 10.90 -11.85 -4.93
N ALA A 91 11.28 -11.10 -5.96
CA ALA A 91 12.23 -9.99 -5.86
C ALA A 91 11.76 -8.84 -4.94
N PHE A 92 10.45 -8.72 -4.68
CA PHE A 92 9.92 -7.80 -3.68
C PHE A 92 9.71 -8.49 -2.32
N ALA A 93 9.49 -9.79 -2.30
CA ALA A 93 9.34 -10.58 -1.08
C ALA A 93 10.63 -10.60 -0.24
N GLU A 94 11.80 -10.63 -0.89
CA GLU A 94 13.12 -10.56 -0.22
C GLU A 94 13.38 -9.23 0.51
N ARG A 95 12.64 -8.18 0.17
CA ARG A 95 12.80 -6.84 0.77
C ARG A 95 11.89 -6.61 1.97
N ALA A 96 10.88 -7.46 2.15
CA ALA A 96 9.91 -7.37 3.23
C ALA A 96 10.49 -7.92 4.55
#